data_AF-A0A2T5J820-F1
#
_entry.id   AF-A0A2T5J820-F1
#
_cell.length_a   1.000
_cell.length_b   1.000
_cell.length_c   1.000
_cell.angle_alpha   90.00
_cell.angle_beta   90.00
_cell.angle_gamma   90.00
#
_symmetry.space_group_name_H-M   'P 1'
#
loop_
_entity.id
_entity.type
_entity.pdbx_description
1 polymer ?
#
loop_
_entity_poly.entity_id
_entity_poly.type
_entity_poly.pdbx_seq_one_letter_code
_entity_poly.pdbx_strand_id
1 'polypeptide(L)'
;MDTATIITSSQEVIARFDKFIYAYPALRYQSKDQDTAFFCSTDNERVRLFYHFKLEDPEYQFKWNYPKENADCIRSFYNSQPFFMIDLSYRSEDMLFVLIRYFKDYLLQHDKEGLSTVLFSDKDFNLIKLEEYL
;
A
#
# COMPACT_ATOMS: atom_id res chain seq x y z
N MET A 1 13.41 2.26 9.16
CA MET A 1 12.52 1.43 8.33
C MET A 1 11.82 2.42 7.48
N ASP A 2 11.86 2.20 6.19
CA ASP A 2 11.24 3.11 5.24
C ASP A 2 9.77 2.71 5.11
N THR A 3 8.92 3.66 4.78
CA THR A 3 7.48 3.44 4.61
C THR A 3 7.08 3.81 3.19
N ALA A 4 6.24 2.99 2.59
CA ALA A 4 5.56 3.28 1.35
C ALA A 4 4.06 3.08 1.57
N THR A 5 3.22 3.70 0.76
CA THR A 5 1.78 3.66 0.98
C THR A 5 1.06 3.30 -0.30
N ILE A 6 0.14 2.33 -0.21
CA ILE A 6 -0.87 2.10 -1.24
C ILE A 6 -2.11 2.90 -0.85
N ILE A 7 -2.58 3.75 -1.75
CA ILE A 7 -3.75 4.61 -1.56
C ILE A 7 -4.82 4.15 -2.54
N THR A 8 -6.07 3.98 -2.09
CA THR A 8 -7.18 3.59 -2.96
C THR A 8 -8.51 4.10 -2.42
N SER A 9 -9.48 4.39 -3.28
CA SER A 9 -10.87 4.64 -2.87
C SER A 9 -11.74 3.37 -2.82
N SER A 10 -11.19 2.20 -3.18
CA SER A 10 -11.94 0.95 -3.28
C SER A 10 -11.76 0.05 -2.06
N GLN A 11 -12.85 -0.26 -1.36
CA GLN A 11 -12.86 -1.28 -0.30
C GLN A 11 -12.52 -2.67 -0.83
N GLU A 12 -12.84 -2.97 -2.08
CA GLU A 12 -12.50 -4.27 -2.69
C GLU A 12 -10.98 -4.39 -2.83
N VAL A 13 -10.28 -3.34 -3.27
CA VAL A 13 -8.81 -3.33 -3.35
C VAL A 13 -8.16 -3.59 -1.98
N ILE A 14 -8.71 -3.02 -0.91
CA ILE A 14 -8.27 -3.31 0.47
C ILE A 14 -8.43 -4.80 0.79
N ALA A 15 -9.61 -5.36 0.54
CA ALA A 15 -9.87 -6.79 0.78
C ALA A 15 -8.98 -7.71 -0.09
N ARG A 16 -8.64 -7.27 -1.31
CA ARG A 16 -7.71 -7.97 -2.21
C ARG A 16 -6.28 -7.92 -1.71
N PHE A 17 -5.83 -6.76 -1.22
CA PHE A 17 -4.50 -6.64 -0.62
C PHE A 17 -4.35 -7.55 0.60
N ASP A 18 -5.35 -7.56 1.49
CA ASP A 18 -5.37 -8.45 2.66
C ASP A 18 -5.27 -9.91 2.22
N LYS A 19 -6.07 -10.38 1.27
CA LYS A 19 -5.95 -11.77 0.77
C LYS A 19 -4.59 -12.04 0.11
N PHE A 20 -4.09 -11.10 -0.67
CA PHE A 20 -2.83 -11.22 -1.39
C PHE A 20 -1.64 -11.40 -0.44
N ILE A 21 -1.54 -10.55 0.59
CA ILE A 21 -0.34 -10.50 1.43
C ILE A 21 -0.19 -11.75 2.31
N TYR A 22 -1.30 -12.34 2.78
CA TYR A 22 -1.26 -13.62 3.50
C TYR A 22 -0.91 -14.82 2.61
N ALA A 23 -1.14 -14.71 1.29
CA ALA A 23 -0.81 -15.74 0.33
C ALA A 23 0.55 -15.52 -0.36
N TYR A 24 1.23 -14.39 -0.09
CA TYR A 24 2.46 -14.03 -0.78
C TYR A 24 3.64 -14.93 -0.35
N PRO A 25 4.19 -15.77 -1.25
CA PRO A 25 5.09 -16.87 -0.85
C PRO A 25 6.39 -16.45 -0.18
N ALA A 26 6.89 -15.24 -0.45
CA ALA A 26 8.15 -14.76 0.11
C ALA A 26 8.01 -14.18 1.53
N LEU A 27 6.78 -14.08 2.03
CA LEU A 27 6.48 -13.60 3.38
C LEU A 27 5.76 -14.67 4.19
N ARG A 28 6.08 -14.72 5.47
CA ARG A 28 5.41 -15.53 6.48
C ARG A 28 4.77 -14.62 7.50
N TYR A 29 3.47 -14.79 7.70
CA TYR A 29 2.74 -14.14 8.79
C TYR A 29 3.36 -14.51 10.14
N GLN A 30 3.61 -13.51 11.00
CA GLN A 30 4.12 -13.71 12.35
C GLN A 30 3.04 -13.45 13.41
N SER A 31 2.42 -12.27 13.34
CA SER A 31 1.47 -11.81 14.35
C SER A 31 0.62 -10.67 13.81
N LYS A 32 -0.41 -10.29 14.56
CA LYS A 32 -1.25 -9.13 14.32
C LYS A 32 -1.61 -8.50 15.67
N ASP A 33 -1.54 -7.18 15.77
CA ASP A 33 -2.11 -6.45 16.90
C ASP A 33 -3.50 -5.90 16.54
N GLN A 34 -3.94 -4.77 17.09
CA GLN A 34 -5.30 -4.27 16.82
C GLN A 34 -5.52 -3.89 15.36
N ASP A 35 -4.53 -3.28 14.72
CA ASP A 35 -4.66 -2.68 13.39
C ASP A 35 -3.47 -2.98 12.46
N THR A 36 -2.39 -3.58 12.98
CA THR A 36 -1.16 -3.85 12.24
C THR A 36 -0.89 -5.34 12.12
N ALA A 37 -0.69 -5.82 10.89
CA ALA A 37 -0.26 -7.18 10.61
C ALA A 37 1.25 -7.24 10.33
N PHE A 38 1.92 -8.26 10.90
CA PHE A 38 3.37 -8.40 10.93
C PHE A 38 3.81 -9.61 10.11
N PHE A 39 4.73 -9.39 9.17
CA PHE A 39 5.28 -10.43 8.31
C PHE A 39 6.81 -10.39 8.34
N CYS A 40 7.42 -11.57 8.20
CA CYS A 40 8.85 -11.70 7.96
C CYS A 40 9.12 -12.41 6.63
N SER A 41 10.29 -12.20 6.03
CA SER A 41 10.70 -13.05 4.92
C SER A 41 10.84 -14.51 5.37
N THR A 42 10.49 -15.44 4.47
CA THR A 42 10.69 -16.88 4.66
C THR A 42 12.16 -17.26 4.78
N ASP A 43 13.03 -16.51 4.10
CA ASP A 43 14.45 -16.87 3.93
C ASP A 43 15.34 -16.10 4.92
N ASN A 44 14.85 -14.97 5.43
CA ASN A 44 15.59 -14.11 6.36
C ASN A 44 14.64 -13.32 7.29
N GLU A 45 14.55 -13.75 8.55
CA GLU A 45 13.70 -13.10 9.56
C GLU A 45 14.03 -11.62 9.85
N ARG A 46 15.14 -11.11 9.30
CA ARG A 46 15.50 -9.69 9.38
C ARG A 46 14.69 -8.81 8.43
N VAL A 47 14.17 -9.34 7.31
CA VAL A 47 13.28 -8.58 6.42
C VAL A 47 11.87 -8.64 6.99
N ARG A 48 11.28 -7.48 7.26
CA ARG A 48 9.97 -7.34 7.89
C ARG A 48 9.09 -6.45 7.05
N LEU A 49 7.82 -6.82 6.94
CA LEU A 49 6.76 -5.99 6.37
C LEU A 49 5.69 -5.82 7.45
N PHE A 50 5.23 -4.59 7.62
CA PHE A 50 4.11 -4.25 8.48
C PHE A 50 3.09 -3.56 7.60
N TYR A 51 1.81 -3.88 7.79
CA TYR A 51 0.78 -3.04 7.19
C TYR A 51 -0.41 -2.83 8.11
N HIS A 52 -0.99 -1.63 7.99
CA HIS A 52 -2.19 -1.23 8.69
C HIS A 52 -3.22 -0.65 7.72
N PHE A 53 -4.50 -0.84 8.04
CA PHE A 53 -5.61 -0.21 7.32
C PHE A 53 -6.20 0.89 8.18
N LYS A 54 -6.33 2.10 7.63
CA LYS A 54 -7.09 3.15 8.28
C LYS A 54 -7.95 3.89 7.25
N LEU A 55 -9.24 4.01 7.57
CA LEU A 55 -10.11 4.98 6.90
C LEU A 55 -9.67 6.33 7.48
N GLU A 56 -8.91 7.07 6.69
CA GLU A 56 -8.33 8.33 7.16
C GLU A 56 -9.22 9.50 6.76
N ASP A 57 -9.30 10.50 7.64
CA ASP A 57 -9.66 11.83 7.21
C ASP A 57 -8.47 12.39 6.40
N PRO A 58 -8.64 12.61 5.08
CA PRO A 58 -7.57 13.12 4.24
C PRO A 58 -6.93 14.40 4.80
N GLU A 59 -7.73 15.27 5.43
CA GLU A 59 -7.25 16.55 5.95
C GLU A 59 -6.32 16.39 7.15
N TYR A 60 -6.53 15.36 7.97
CA TYR A 60 -5.65 15.07 9.09
C TYR A 60 -4.33 14.45 8.62
N GLN A 61 -4.38 13.46 7.72
CA GLN A 61 -3.19 12.79 7.20
C GLN A 61 -2.30 13.72 6.38
N PHE A 62 -2.89 14.51 5.47
CA PHE A 62 -2.13 15.41 4.61
C PHE A 62 -1.46 16.55 5.35
N LYS A 63 -2.05 17.04 6.45
CA LYS A 63 -1.47 18.12 7.23
C LYS A 63 -0.12 17.76 7.85
N TRP A 64 0.07 16.49 8.20
CA TRP A 64 1.23 16.05 8.97
C TRP A 64 2.20 15.18 8.19
N ASN A 65 1.72 14.40 7.21
CA ASN A 65 2.50 13.32 6.62
C ASN A 65 2.83 13.49 5.13
N TYR A 66 2.24 14.46 4.42
CA TYR A 66 2.50 14.68 3.00
C TYR A 66 2.92 16.13 2.70
N PRO A 67 3.88 16.34 1.76
CA PRO A 67 4.05 17.64 1.13
C PRO A 67 2.74 18.12 0.52
N LYS A 68 2.48 19.44 0.56
CA LYS A 68 1.23 20.03 0.07
C LYS A 68 0.90 19.63 -1.37
N GLU A 69 1.89 19.62 -2.25
CA GLU A 69 1.73 19.30 -3.67
C GLU A 69 1.25 17.85 -3.87
N ASN A 70 1.74 16.92 -3.05
CA ASN A 70 1.33 15.51 -3.09
C ASN A 70 -0.08 15.34 -2.54
N ALA A 71 -0.40 16.02 -1.44
CA ALA A 71 -1.76 16.06 -0.91
C ALA A 71 -2.77 16.57 -1.95
N ASP A 72 -2.44 17.65 -2.65
CA ASP A 72 -3.28 18.22 -3.70
C ASP A 72 -3.43 17.26 -4.90
N CYS A 73 -2.36 16.54 -5.28
CA CYS A 73 -2.43 15.48 -6.28
C CYS A 73 -3.37 14.35 -5.86
N ILE A 74 -3.27 13.85 -4.63
CA ILE A 74 -4.13 12.76 -4.13
C ILE A 74 -5.59 13.22 -4.08
N ARG A 75 -5.86 14.43 -3.57
CA ARG A 75 -7.22 15.02 -3.55
C ARG A 75 -7.81 15.11 -4.96
N SER A 76 -7.02 15.60 -5.92
CA SER A 76 -7.44 15.73 -7.31
C SER A 76 -7.75 14.36 -7.92
N PHE A 77 -6.87 13.37 -7.70
CA PHE A 77 -7.05 12.02 -8.22
C PHE A 77 -8.34 11.35 -7.74
N TYR A 78 -8.71 11.55 -6.46
CA TYR A 78 -9.94 11.00 -5.88
C TYR A 78 -11.13 11.96 -5.89
N ASN A 79 -11.06 13.12 -6.55
CA ASN A 79 -12.11 14.14 -6.57
C ASN A 79 -12.62 14.53 -5.16
N SER A 80 -11.70 14.68 -4.21
CA SER A 80 -12.01 14.97 -2.80
C SER A 80 -12.92 13.95 -2.10
N GLN A 81 -13.07 12.75 -2.66
CA GLN A 81 -13.74 11.63 -2.00
C GLN A 81 -12.83 10.99 -0.93
N PRO A 82 -13.41 10.34 0.10
CA PRO A 82 -12.64 9.55 1.04
C PRO A 82 -11.84 8.44 0.34
N PHE A 83 -10.68 8.11 0.91
CA PHE A 83 -9.82 7.03 0.46
C PHE A 83 -9.25 6.27 1.65
N PHE A 84 -8.65 5.13 1.36
CA PHE A 84 -7.98 4.24 2.29
C PHE A 84 -6.48 4.29 2.04
N MET A 85 -5.71 4.10 3.10
CA MET A 85 -4.25 3.98 3.05
C MET A 85 -3.83 2.64 3.64
N ILE A 86 -2.93 1.98 2.92
CA ILE A 86 -2.21 0.77 3.35
C ILE A 86 -0.74 1.19 3.46
N ASP A 87 -0.31 1.50 4.68
CA ASP A 87 1.09 1.82 4.92
C ASP A 87 1.89 0.53 5.01
N LEU A 88 3.03 0.50 4.34
CA LEU A 88 3.94 -0.63 4.23
C LEU A 88 5.27 -0.19 4.81
N SER A 89 5.60 -0.62 6.03
CA SER A 89 6.94 -0.42 6.57
C SER A 89 7.83 -1.59 6.18
N TYR A 90 9.00 -1.31 5.62
CA TYR A 90 9.88 -2.33 5.04
C TYR A 90 11.36 -2.08 5.36
N ARG A 91 12.19 -3.10 5.10
CA ARG A 91 13.66 -3.02 5.23
C ARG A 91 14.43 -3.21 3.93
N SER A 92 13.78 -3.69 2.88
CA SER A 92 14.40 -3.96 1.58
C SER A 92 13.50 -3.38 0.50
N GLU A 93 14.03 -2.41 -0.25
CA GLU A 93 13.33 -1.80 -1.40
C GLU A 93 13.04 -2.83 -2.48
N ASP A 94 14.01 -3.70 -2.81
CA ASP A 94 13.81 -4.76 -3.80
C ASP A 94 12.61 -5.66 -3.46
N MET A 95 12.46 -6.03 -2.18
CA MET A 95 11.31 -6.82 -1.73
C MET A 95 10.00 -6.06 -1.89
N LEU A 96 9.98 -4.78 -1.53
CA LEU A 96 8.80 -3.94 -1.71
C LEU A 96 8.44 -3.83 -3.20
N PHE A 97 9.40 -3.50 -4.07
CA PHE A 97 9.16 -3.34 -5.50
C PHE A 97 8.60 -4.61 -6.14
N VAL A 98 9.16 -5.77 -5.80
CA VAL A 98 8.63 -7.07 -6.25
C VAL A 98 7.21 -7.31 -5.71
N LEU A 99 6.96 -7.00 -4.45
CA LEU A 99 5.64 -7.15 -3.81
C LEU A 99 4.59 -6.27 -4.48
N ILE A 100 4.89 -5.00 -4.74
CA ILE A 100 3.98 -4.05 -5.41
C ILE A 100 3.68 -4.50 -6.84
N ARG A 101 4.69 -4.95 -7.58
CA ARG A 101 4.49 -5.52 -8.92
C ARG A 101 3.59 -6.75 -8.90
N TYR A 102 3.79 -7.65 -7.94
CA TYR A 102 2.96 -8.86 -7.83
C TYR A 102 1.53 -8.53 -7.39
N PHE A 103 1.36 -7.50 -6.57
CA PHE A 103 0.03 -7.03 -6.20
C PHE A 103 -0.70 -6.39 -7.39
N LYS A 104 0.00 -5.61 -8.23
CA LYS A 104 -0.53 -5.10 -9.50
C LYS A 104 -1.02 -6.26 -10.39
N ASP A 105 -0.18 -7.28 -10.59
CA ASP A 105 -0.54 -8.46 -11.40
C ASP A 105 -1.73 -9.23 -10.80
N TYR A 106 -1.81 -9.31 -9.47
CA TYR A 106 -2.93 -9.90 -8.77
C TYR A 106 -4.24 -9.13 -9.02
N LEU A 107 -4.21 -7.79 -8.95
CA LEU A 107 -5.37 -6.95 -9.29
C LEU A 107 -5.77 -7.11 -10.76
N LEU A 108 -4.82 -7.17 -11.70
CA LEU A 108 -5.15 -7.40 -13.12
C LEU A 108 -5.97 -8.68 -13.36
N GLN A 109 -5.73 -9.72 -12.55
CA GLN A 109 -6.42 -11.02 -12.67
C GLN A 109 -7.76 -11.07 -11.93
N HIS A 110 -7.92 -10.28 -10.88
CA HIS A 110 -9.04 -10.43 -9.94
C HIS A 110 -9.93 -9.19 -9.77
N ASP A 111 -9.41 -8.01 -10.06
CA ASP A 111 -10.09 -6.71 -9.92
C ASP A 111 -9.41 -5.65 -10.82
N LYS A 112 -9.55 -5.82 -12.14
CA LYS A 112 -8.92 -4.94 -13.13
C LYS A 112 -9.44 -3.50 -13.04
N GLU A 113 -10.70 -3.32 -12.67
CA GLU A 113 -11.30 -2.00 -12.48
C GLU A 113 -10.74 -1.33 -11.22
N GLY A 114 -10.52 -2.08 -10.14
CA GLY A 114 -9.89 -1.59 -8.94
C GLY A 114 -8.48 -1.03 -9.17
N LEU A 115 -7.70 -1.60 -10.09
CA LEU A 115 -6.32 -1.16 -10.37
C LEU A 115 -6.20 0.33 -10.72
N SER A 116 -7.12 0.88 -11.52
CA SER A 116 -7.07 2.29 -11.93
C SER A 116 -7.38 3.26 -10.79
N THR A 117 -7.87 2.73 -9.66
CA THR A 117 -8.17 3.50 -8.45
C THR A 117 -7.01 3.54 -7.45
N VAL A 118 -5.83 3.02 -7.82
CA VAL A 118 -4.71 2.85 -6.89
C VAL A 118 -3.55 3.79 -7.21
N LEU A 119 -3.14 4.56 -6.21
CA LEU A 119 -1.86 5.26 -6.18
C LEU A 119 -0.88 4.51 -5.26
N PHE A 120 0.38 4.48 -5.66
CA PHE A 120 1.49 4.06 -4.85
C PHE A 120 2.34 5.28 -4.52
N SER A 121 2.60 5.49 -3.23
CA SER A 121 3.52 6.49 -2.70
C SER A 121 4.76 5.78 -2.20
N ASP A 122 5.93 6.09 -2.75
CA ASP A 122 7.19 5.56 -2.20
C ASP A 122 7.62 6.34 -0.93
N LYS A 123 8.81 6.03 -0.42
CA LYS A 123 9.39 6.64 0.78
C LYS A 123 9.75 8.12 0.63
N ASP A 124 9.94 8.57 -0.61
CA ASP A 124 10.26 9.95 -0.96
C ASP A 124 8.98 10.71 -1.35
N PHE A 125 7.81 10.08 -1.12
CA PHE A 125 6.48 10.57 -1.47
C PHE A 125 6.24 10.76 -2.96
N ASN A 126 7.00 10.07 -3.83
CA ASN A 126 6.67 10.06 -5.25
C ASN A 126 5.37 9.28 -5.45
N LEU A 127 4.40 9.93 -6.09
CA LEU A 127 3.10 9.34 -6.39
C LEU A 127 3.09 8.76 -7.79
N ILE A 128 2.80 7.47 -7.88
CA ILE A 128 2.75 6.71 -9.13
C ILE A 128 1.41 6.00 -9.19
N LYS A 129 0.72 6.04 -10.33
CA LYS A 129 -0.45 5.18 -10.52
C LYS A 129 0.01 3.74 -10.60
N LEU A 130 -0.63 2.82 -9.88
CA LEU A 130 -0.17 1.43 -9.83
C LEU A 130 -0.18 0.77 -11.22
N GLU A 131 -1.06 1.19 -12.12
CA GLU A 131 -1.09 0.73 -13.52
C GLU A 131 0.21 1.07 -14.30
N GLU A 132 0.86 2.18 -13.95
CA GLU A 132 2.10 2.69 -14.58
C GLU A 132 3.37 2.14 -13.91
N TYR A 133 3.23 1.42 -12.79
CA TYR A 133 4.34 0.87 -12.02
C TYR A 133 5.05 -0.29 -12.75
N LEU A 134 6.38 -0.25 -12.85
CA LEU A 134 7.22 -1.18 -13.64
C LEU A 134 7.86 -2.31 -12.81
#